data_AF-A0A662HJG1-F1
#
_entry.id   AF-A0A662HJG1-F1
#
_cell.length_a   1.000
_cell.length_b   1.000
_cell.length_c   1.000
_cell.angle_alpha   90.00
_cell.angle_beta   90.00
_cell.angle_gamma   90.00
#
_symmetry.space_group_name_H-M   'P 1'
#
loop_
_entity.id
_entity.type
_entity.pdbx_description
1 polymer ?
#
loop_
_entity_poly.entity_id
_entity_poly.type
_entity_poly.pdbx_seq_one_letter_code
_entity_poly.pdbx_strand_id
1 'polypeptide(L)'
;MSAARKFEEYERSLKRGPARVSISGSGVYDGETLRVSGSARVEGDLVVSEVRASGSLTCVGSVRAAVFRVSGSAKVTGDLRGELVRASGSLSVGGSLSAEESLKISGSASIAGLIEGGEVRVSGALEASSIKCGTLVASGSLRVGGDVECRSFELTAEGRSVIRGSLRAEEVVVRGGEARTVVRIGPLEISVSRRRRGFLKVGRVEGANVDLEYVECEEVRARRVRIGKGCRVMGNVYYAEEAEVDPAAVVRGQLVRVEPSNGGEQRGGGDRG
;
A
#
# COMPACT_ATOMS: atom_id res chain seq x y z
N MET A 1 3.10 -31.05 38.42
CA MET A 1 2.48 -30.12 37.45
C MET A 1 0.97 -30.32 37.48
N SER A 2 0.18 -29.27 37.66
CA SER A 2 -1.29 -29.33 37.80
C SER A 2 -1.99 -29.64 36.46
N ALA A 3 -3.09 -30.40 36.50
CA ALA A 3 -3.91 -30.76 35.34
C ALA A 3 -4.41 -29.53 34.55
N ALA A 4 -4.61 -28.39 35.23
CA ALA A 4 -4.99 -27.13 34.59
C ALA A 4 -3.93 -26.61 33.61
N ARG A 5 -2.62 -26.74 33.94
CA ARG A 5 -1.54 -26.32 33.02
C ARG A 5 -1.44 -27.21 31.79
N LYS A 6 -1.68 -28.52 31.92
CA LYS A 6 -1.72 -29.44 30.78
C LYS A 6 -2.90 -29.16 29.84
N PHE A 7 -4.04 -28.75 30.40
CA PHE A 7 -5.22 -28.40 29.61
C PHE A 7 -5.04 -27.06 28.87
N GLU A 8 -4.45 -26.05 29.51
CA GLU A 8 -4.06 -24.79 28.85
C GLU A 8 -2.98 -24.98 27.79
N GLU A 9 -1.98 -25.83 28.03
CA GLU A 9 -0.96 -26.19 27.02
C GLU A 9 -1.59 -26.93 25.83
N TYR A 10 -2.57 -27.81 26.08
CA TYR A 10 -3.30 -28.53 25.03
C TYR A 10 -4.18 -27.58 24.21
N GLU A 11 -4.96 -26.69 24.84
CA GLU A 11 -5.74 -25.67 24.12
C GLU A 11 -4.87 -24.68 23.35
N ARG A 12 -3.71 -24.29 23.90
CA ARG A 12 -2.72 -23.48 23.17
C ARG A 12 -2.15 -24.21 21.97
N SER A 13 -1.92 -25.52 22.06
CA SER A 13 -1.44 -26.34 20.94
C SER A 13 -2.48 -26.51 19.83
N LEU A 14 -3.78 -26.41 20.14
CA LEU A 14 -4.87 -26.43 19.16
C LEU A 14 -5.13 -25.06 18.52
N LYS A 15 -4.86 -23.95 19.23
CA LYS A 15 -4.97 -22.57 18.69
C LYS A 15 -3.77 -22.15 17.85
N ARG A 16 -2.57 -22.66 18.17
CA ARG A 16 -1.37 -22.54 17.33
C ARG A 16 -1.61 -23.46 16.14
N GLY A 17 -1.79 -22.92 14.93
CA GLY A 17 -1.91 -23.73 13.72
C GLY A 17 -0.78 -24.76 13.63
N PRO A 18 -0.95 -25.89 12.91
CA PRO A 18 0.00 -27.01 12.87
C PRO A 18 1.26 -26.69 12.06
N ALA A 19 1.85 -25.52 12.28
CA ALA A 19 3.01 -25.02 11.60
C ALA A 19 4.25 -25.81 12.03
N ARG A 20 4.86 -26.51 11.09
CA ARG A 20 6.19 -27.08 11.26
C ARG A 20 7.22 -26.01 10.94
N VAL A 21 7.97 -25.58 11.93
CA VAL A 21 9.04 -24.58 11.79
C VAL A 21 10.38 -25.30 11.72
N SER A 22 11.11 -25.10 10.63
CA SER A 22 12.51 -25.52 10.48
C SER A 22 13.40 -24.29 10.33
N ILE A 23 14.47 -24.23 11.11
CA ILE A 23 15.40 -23.10 11.13
C ILE A 23 16.79 -23.64 10.78
N SER A 24 17.41 -23.03 9.78
CA SER A 24 18.79 -23.28 9.36
C SER A 24 19.63 -22.04 9.68
N GLY A 25 20.57 -22.19 10.62
CA GLY A 25 21.34 -21.08 11.19
C GLY A 25 20.75 -20.58 12.50
N SER A 26 21.00 -19.31 12.84
CA SER A 26 20.54 -18.75 14.11
C SER A 26 19.07 -18.35 14.06
N GLY A 27 18.28 -18.89 14.97
CA GLY A 27 16.88 -18.52 15.18
C GLY A 27 16.27 -19.24 16.38
N VAL A 28 15.15 -18.74 16.85
CA VAL A 28 14.43 -19.27 18.01
C VAL A 28 12.93 -19.25 17.69
N TYR A 29 12.27 -20.36 18.01
CA TYR A 29 10.82 -20.47 17.99
C TYR A 29 10.36 -21.11 19.30
N ASP A 30 9.55 -20.39 20.07
CA ASP A 30 9.00 -20.84 21.37
C ASP A 30 7.48 -21.10 21.31
N GLY A 31 6.90 -21.04 20.10
CA GLY A 31 5.47 -21.19 19.86
C GLY A 31 4.65 -19.90 20.02
N GLU A 32 5.24 -18.82 20.52
CA GLU A 32 4.62 -17.50 20.59
C GLU A 32 5.39 -16.45 19.79
N THR A 33 6.70 -16.62 19.67
CA THR A 33 7.61 -15.74 18.95
C THR A 33 8.47 -16.55 18.00
N LEU A 34 8.62 -16.06 16.77
CA LEU A 34 9.56 -16.58 15.78
C LEU A 34 10.63 -15.53 15.48
N ARG A 35 11.89 -15.81 15.85
CA ARG A 35 13.06 -14.99 15.52
C ARG A 35 14.01 -15.74 14.60
N VAL A 36 14.40 -15.11 13.50
CA VAL A 36 15.21 -15.72 12.44
C VAL A 36 16.29 -14.76 12.00
N SER A 37 17.55 -15.10 12.26
CA SER A 37 18.72 -14.39 11.71
C SER A 37 19.32 -15.13 10.53
N GLY A 38 19.20 -16.46 10.50
CA GLY A 38 19.58 -17.32 9.36
C GLY A 38 18.45 -17.46 8.34
N SER A 39 18.05 -18.70 8.07
CA SER A 39 16.90 -19.02 7.23
C SER A 39 15.88 -19.82 8.01
N ALA A 40 14.60 -19.56 7.80
CA ALA A 40 13.52 -20.36 8.36
C ALA A 40 12.50 -20.73 7.29
N ARG A 41 12.03 -21.97 7.36
CA ARG A 41 10.90 -22.45 6.60
C ARG A 41 9.79 -22.85 7.56
N VAL A 42 8.59 -22.39 7.27
CA VAL A 42 7.38 -22.73 8.00
C VAL A 42 6.44 -23.44 7.04
N GLU A 43 5.98 -24.62 7.40
CA GLU A 43 5.00 -25.38 6.62
C GLU A 43 3.68 -25.45 7.40
N GLY A 44 2.60 -24.92 6.82
CA GLY A 44 1.32 -24.71 7.48
C GLY A 44 1.11 -23.27 7.95
N ASP A 45 -0.05 -23.02 8.55
CA ASP A 45 -0.44 -21.68 8.99
C ASP A 45 0.23 -21.32 10.33
N LEU A 46 0.98 -20.22 10.33
CA LEU A 46 1.71 -19.73 11.50
C LEU A 46 0.85 -18.73 12.28
N VAL A 47 0.54 -19.06 13.53
CA VAL A 47 -0.18 -18.16 14.46
C VAL A 47 0.70 -17.91 15.67
N VAL A 48 1.22 -16.69 15.78
CA VAL A 48 2.20 -16.28 16.81
C VAL A 48 1.96 -14.83 17.22
N SER A 49 2.45 -14.38 18.37
CA SER A 49 2.38 -12.97 18.76
C SER A 49 3.36 -12.12 17.96
N GLU A 50 4.58 -12.62 17.73
CA GLU A 50 5.64 -11.85 17.06
C GLU A 50 6.45 -12.69 16.06
N VAL A 51 6.71 -12.12 14.88
CA VAL A 51 7.70 -12.60 13.90
C VAL A 51 8.77 -11.53 13.71
N ARG A 52 10.04 -11.90 13.87
CA ARG A 52 11.21 -11.08 13.47
C ARG A 52 12.14 -11.89 12.58
N ALA A 53 12.26 -11.51 11.31
CA ALA A 53 13.19 -12.12 10.38
C ALA A 53 14.21 -11.10 9.86
N SER A 54 15.45 -11.20 10.35
CA SER A 54 16.59 -10.44 9.80
C SER A 54 17.21 -11.15 8.59
N GLY A 55 17.08 -12.47 8.51
CA GLY A 55 17.52 -13.26 7.36
C GLY A 55 16.39 -13.60 6.39
N SER A 56 16.28 -14.87 5.99
CA SER A 56 15.26 -15.33 5.04
C SER A 56 14.13 -16.11 5.75
N LEU A 57 12.88 -15.73 5.52
CA LEU A 57 11.70 -16.44 6.02
C LEU A 57 10.85 -16.90 4.85
N THR A 58 10.54 -18.19 4.77
CA THR A 58 9.53 -18.72 3.84
C THR A 58 8.44 -19.41 4.63
N CYS A 59 7.21 -18.91 4.54
CA CYS A 59 6.02 -19.55 5.07
C CYS A 59 5.19 -20.11 3.92
N VAL A 60 5.06 -21.43 3.87
CA VAL A 60 4.15 -22.14 2.98
C VAL A 60 2.82 -22.33 3.71
N GLY A 61 2.00 -21.29 3.64
CA GLY A 61 0.79 -21.13 4.43
C GLY A 61 0.51 -19.65 4.68
N SER A 62 -0.47 -19.38 5.52
CA SER A 62 -0.79 -18.03 5.98
C SER A 62 -0.05 -17.70 7.28
N VAL A 63 0.18 -16.42 7.53
CA VAL A 63 0.76 -15.92 8.79
C VAL A 63 -0.23 -15.00 9.46
N ARG A 64 -0.52 -15.27 10.74
CA ARG A 64 -1.22 -14.35 11.64
C ARG A 64 -0.29 -13.98 12.79
N ALA A 65 0.11 -12.71 12.86
CA ALA A 65 0.92 -12.23 13.96
C ALA A 65 0.59 -10.78 14.32
N ALA A 66 0.46 -10.47 15.61
CA ALA A 66 0.24 -9.08 16.05
C ALA A 66 1.37 -8.18 15.53
N VAL A 67 2.61 -8.66 15.63
CA VAL A 67 3.80 -7.96 15.11
C VAL A 67 4.53 -8.82 14.08
N PHE A 68 4.67 -8.32 12.86
CA PHE A 68 5.46 -8.96 11.80
C PHE A 68 6.55 -8.01 11.31
N ARG A 69 7.82 -8.33 11.58
CA ARG A 69 8.98 -7.50 11.17
C ARG A 69 9.96 -8.29 10.35
N VAL A 70 10.32 -7.76 9.18
CA VAL A 70 11.29 -8.37 8.27
C VAL A 70 12.29 -7.31 7.83
N SER A 71 13.56 -7.56 8.09
CA SER A 71 14.67 -6.74 7.58
C SER A 71 15.36 -7.39 6.39
N GLY A 72 15.35 -8.72 6.30
CA GLY A 72 15.91 -9.48 5.18
C GLY A 72 14.86 -9.73 4.10
N SER A 73 14.56 -11.00 3.83
CA SER A 73 13.55 -11.40 2.84
C SER A 73 12.49 -12.28 3.46
N ALA A 74 11.23 -12.03 3.16
CA ALA A 74 10.12 -12.87 3.57
C ALA A 74 9.22 -13.22 2.39
N LYS A 75 8.84 -14.49 2.31
CA LYS A 75 7.84 -15.02 1.38
C LYS A 75 6.76 -15.73 2.16
N VAL A 76 5.52 -15.31 1.99
CA VAL A 76 4.32 -15.94 2.54
C VAL A 76 3.46 -16.36 1.34
N THR A 77 3.19 -17.65 1.19
CA THR A 77 2.42 -18.12 0.01
C THR A 77 0.92 -17.86 0.15
N GLY A 78 0.40 -17.80 1.37
CA GLY A 78 -0.99 -17.45 1.69
C GLY A 78 -1.16 -15.99 2.09
N ASP A 79 -2.09 -15.74 3.02
CA ASP A 79 -2.37 -14.42 3.55
C ASP A 79 -1.37 -14.02 4.65
N LEU A 80 -1.12 -12.72 4.80
CA LEU A 80 -0.41 -12.14 5.94
C LEU A 80 -1.36 -11.22 6.71
N ARG A 81 -1.64 -11.53 7.97
CA ARG A 81 -2.49 -10.71 8.85
C ARG A 81 -1.72 -10.30 10.09
N GLY A 82 -1.80 -9.04 10.46
CA GLY A 82 -1.26 -8.52 11.70
C GLY A 82 -1.77 -7.15 12.08
N GLU A 83 -1.38 -6.68 13.26
CA GLU A 83 -1.68 -5.32 13.70
C GLU A 83 -0.61 -4.36 13.16
N LEU A 84 0.66 -4.75 13.32
CA LEU A 84 1.82 -3.99 12.88
C LEU A 84 2.72 -4.84 11.97
N VAL A 85 2.77 -4.47 10.69
CA VAL A 85 3.59 -5.13 9.67
C VAL A 85 4.68 -4.16 9.21
N ARG A 86 5.95 -4.55 9.36
CA ARG A 86 7.10 -3.78 8.87
C ARG A 86 8.01 -4.64 8.00
N ALA A 87 8.24 -4.20 6.77
CA ALA A 87 9.18 -4.81 5.84
C ALA A 87 10.22 -3.77 5.39
N SER A 88 11.44 -3.86 5.93
CA SER A 88 12.55 -3.00 5.49
C SER A 88 13.28 -3.59 4.27
N GLY A 89 13.21 -4.91 4.07
CA GLY A 89 13.80 -5.60 2.92
C GLY A 89 12.76 -6.01 1.88
N SER A 90 12.78 -7.28 1.47
CA SER A 90 11.84 -7.81 0.46
C SER A 90 10.70 -8.59 1.10
N LEU A 91 9.45 -8.27 0.75
CA LEU A 91 8.26 -8.99 1.18
C LEU A 91 7.47 -9.48 -0.04
N SER A 92 7.16 -10.78 -0.08
CA SER A 92 6.26 -11.36 -1.07
C SER A 92 5.12 -12.07 -0.35
N VAL A 93 3.89 -11.68 -0.67
CA VAL A 93 2.66 -12.29 -0.13
C VAL A 93 1.83 -12.79 -1.32
N GLY A 94 1.59 -14.09 -1.38
CA GLY A 94 0.82 -14.74 -2.45
C GLY A 94 -0.69 -14.55 -2.32
N GLY A 95 -1.18 -14.18 -1.14
CA GLY A 95 -2.57 -13.80 -0.87
C GLY A 95 -2.72 -12.30 -0.58
N SER A 96 -3.65 -11.99 0.32
CA SER A 96 -3.91 -10.62 0.79
C SER A 96 -3.08 -10.28 2.02
N LEU A 97 -2.83 -8.98 2.23
CA LEU A 97 -2.12 -8.46 3.39
C LEU A 97 -3.07 -7.55 4.18
N SER A 98 -3.37 -7.92 5.43
CA SER A 98 -4.14 -7.09 6.36
C SER A 98 -3.23 -6.60 7.50
N ALA A 99 -3.15 -5.29 7.68
CA ALA A 99 -2.41 -4.62 8.74
C ALA A 99 -3.34 -3.64 9.49
N GLU A 100 -3.94 -4.10 10.59
CA GLU A 100 -5.04 -3.37 11.26
C GLU A 100 -4.63 -1.94 11.65
N GLU A 101 -3.45 -1.77 12.26
CA GLU A 101 -2.96 -0.46 12.67
C GLU A 101 -2.03 0.15 11.61
N SER A 102 -0.90 -0.51 11.34
CA SER A 102 0.10 0.06 10.44
C SER A 102 0.90 -0.95 9.61
N LEU A 103 1.03 -0.63 8.33
CA LEU A 103 1.91 -1.27 7.37
C LEU A 103 3.03 -0.30 6.98
N LYS A 104 4.30 -0.68 7.20
CA LYS A 104 5.47 0.11 6.81
C LYS A 104 6.38 -0.70 5.91
N ILE A 105 6.57 -0.24 4.68
CA ILE A 105 7.41 -0.91 3.68
C ILE A 105 8.51 0.07 3.28
N SER A 106 9.76 -0.20 3.64
CA SER A 106 10.92 0.64 3.26
C SER A 106 11.79 0.01 2.16
N GLY A 107 11.48 -1.22 1.75
CA GLY A 107 12.19 -1.93 0.69
C GLY A 107 11.30 -2.17 -0.52
N SER A 108 11.10 -3.44 -0.87
CA SER A 108 10.24 -3.84 -1.98
C SER A 108 9.19 -4.85 -1.50
N ALA A 109 7.94 -4.62 -1.86
CA ALA A 109 6.86 -5.53 -1.53
C ALA A 109 6.01 -5.88 -2.75
N SER A 110 5.69 -7.16 -2.89
CA SER A 110 4.78 -7.69 -3.91
C SER A 110 3.69 -8.49 -3.22
N ILE A 111 2.46 -7.96 -3.26
CA ILE A 111 1.26 -8.54 -2.67
C ILE A 111 0.35 -8.91 -3.83
N ALA A 112 0.06 -10.20 -4.01
CA ALA A 112 -0.78 -10.63 -5.12
C ALA A 112 -2.25 -10.23 -4.92
N GLY A 113 -2.71 -10.12 -3.67
CA GLY A 113 -4.07 -9.77 -3.30
C GLY A 113 -4.29 -8.30 -2.92
N LEU A 114 -5.34 -8.09 -2.12
CA LEU A 114 -5.71 -6.80 -1.56
C LEU A 114 -4.80 -6.46 -0.37
N ILE A 115 -4.47 -5.18 -0.24
CA ILE A 115 -3.88 -4.63 0.98
C ILE A 115 -4.97 -3.92 1.77
N GLU A 116 -5.22 -4.37 2.99
CA GLU A 116 -6.15 -3.72 3.93
C GLU A 116 -5.39 -3.17 5.13
N GLY A 117 -5.74 -1.97 5.60
CA GLY A 117 -5.18 -1.49 6.87
C GLY A 117 -5.55 -0.09 7.29
N GLY A 118 -5.20 0.28 8.52
CA GLY A 118 -5.39 1.64 9.03
C GLY A 118 -4.48 2.64 8.30
N GLU A 119 -3.17 2.45 8.45
CA GLU A 119 -2.15 3.33 7.89
C GLU A 119 -1.09 2.56 7.09
N VAL A 120 -0.98 2.87 5.79
CA VAL A 120 0.00 2.25 4.89
C VAL A 120 1.04 3.28 4.51
N ARG A 121 2.30 3.04 4.90
CA ARG A 121 3.46 3.84 4.48
C ARG A 121 4.41 3.02 3.63
N VAL A 122 4.74 3.55 2.46
CA VAL A 122 5.69 2.95 1.53
C VAL A 122 6.80 3.96 1.26
N SER A 123 8.05 3.52 1.38
CA SER A 123 9.24 4.27 1.00
C SER A 123 10.11 3.31 0.18
N GLY A 124 9.82 3.15 -1.11
CA GLY A 124 10.42 2.12 -1.95
C GLY A 124 9.50 1.68 -3.08
N ALA A 125 9.35 0.37 -3.26
CA ALA A 125 8.50 -0.19 -4.31
C ALA A 125 7.37 -1.04 -3.72
N LEU A 126 6.13 -0.73 -4.11
CA LEU A 126 4.95 -1.55 -3.77
C LEU A 126 4.24 -1.99 -5.06
N GLU A 127 3.97 -3.30 -5.14
CA GLU A 127 3.06 -3.88 -6.10
C GLU A 127 1.92 -4.60 -5.35
N ALA A 128 0.67 -4.27 -5.71
CA ALA A 128 -0.53 -4.83 -5.12
C ALA A 128 -1.63 -5.03 -6.17
N SER A 129 -2.58 -5.93 -5.93
CA SER A 129 -3.78 -5.99 -6.78
C SER A 129 -4.68 -4.78 -6.54
N SER A 130 -5.03 -4.51 -5.29
CA SER A 130 -5.82 -3.35 -4.87
C SER A 130 -5.39 -2.90 -3.47
N ILE A 131 -5.76 -1.69 -3.08
CA ILE A 131 -5.45 -1.16 -1.75
C ILE A 131 -6.70 -0.52 -1.16
N LYS A 132 -7.04 -0.89 0.08
CA LYS A 132 -8.10 -0.27 0.87
C LYS A 132 -7.57 0.09 2.24
N CYS A 133 -7.45 1.38 2.55
CA CYS A 133 -6.91 1.79 3.84
C CYS A 133 -7.44 3.12 4.36
N GLY A 134 -7.15 3.46 5.62
CA GLY A 134 -7.44 4.80 6.13
C GLY A 134 -6.56 5.85 5.45
N THR A 135 -5.25 5.68 5.54
CA THR A 135 -4.25 6.60 4.99
C THR A 135 -3.20 5.84 4.21
N LEU A 136 -2.88 6.30 2.99
CA LEU A 136 -1.80 5.79 2.16
C LEU A 136 -0.79 6.89 1.88
N VAL A 137 0.43 6.74 2.38
CA VAL A 137 1.57 7.63 2.05
C VAL A 137 2.64 6.81 1.35
N ALA A 138 2.95 7.15 0.11
CA ALA A 138 3.94 6.45 -0.68
C ALA A 138 5.01 7.41 -1.23
N SER A 139 6.28 7.07 -1.03
CA SER A 139 7.43 7.66 -1.74
C SER A 139 8.12 6.56 -2.54
N GLY A 140 8.39 6.81 -3.82
CA GLY A 140 9.03 5.84 -4.72
C GLY A 140 8.15 5.41 -5.89
N SER A 141 7.91 4.10 -6.04
CA SER A 141 7.08 3.52 -7.10
C SER A 141 5.91 2.72 -6.55
N LEU A 142 4.71 3.04 -6.99
CA LEU A 142 3.47 2.38 -6.61
C LEU A 142 2.82 1.75 -7.85
N ARG A 143 2.62 0.43 -7.85
CA ARG A 143 1.89 -0.30 -8.89
C ARG A 143 0.68 -0.99 -8.31
N VAL A 144 -0.51 -0.61 -8.76
CA VAL A 144 -1.77 -1.20 -8.34
C VAL A 144 -2.53 -1.70 -9.56
N GLY A 145 -2.92 -2.98 -9.53
CA GLY A 145 -3.62 -3.65 -10.63
C GLY A 145 -5.08 -3.23 -10.80
N GLY A 146 -5.72 -2.77 -9.74
CA GLY A 146 -7.11 -2.34 -9.67
C GLY A 146 -7.24 -1.00 -8.94
N ASP A 147 -8.20 -0.93 -8.03
CA ASP A 147 -8.57 0.30 -7.33
C ASP A 147 -7.73 0.58 -6.08
N VAL A 148 -7.64 1.87 -5.75
CA VAL A 148 -7.15 2.38 -4.47
C VAL A 148 -8.27 3.15 -3.82
N GLU A 149 -8.69 2.71 -2.63
CA GLU A 149 -9.70 3.36 -1.81
C GLU A 149 -9.11 3.75 -0.46
N CYS A 150 -9.06 5.04 -0.15
CA CYS A 150 -8.66 5.49 1.17
C CYS A 150 -9.34 6.78 1.60
N ARG A 151 -9.08 7.26 2.83
CA ARG A 151 -9.50 8.61 3.23
C ARG A 151 -8.48 9.65 2.76
N SER A 152 -7.20 9.35 2.93
CA SER A 152 -6.10 10.22 2.51
C SER A 152 -5.09 9.45 1.66
N PHE A 153 -4.78 10.00 0.49
CA PHE A 153 -3.78 9.49 -0.45
C PHE A 153 -2.70 10.55 -0.66
N GLU A 154 -1.46 10.22 -0.34
CA GLU A 154 -0.28 11.03 -0.65
C GLU A 154 0.75 10.20 -1.40
N LEU A 155 1.13 10.65 -2.60
CA LEU A 155 2.17 10.01 -3.39
C LEU A 155 3.25 11.02 -3.78
N THR A 156 4.47 10.78 -3.32
CA THR A 156 5.69 11.37 -3.88
C THR A 156 6.31 10.39 -4.88
N ALA A 157 5.99 10.56 -6.16
CA ALA A 157 6.51 9.72 -7.22
C ALA A 157 7.98 10.05 -7.50
N GLU A 158 8.89 9.14 -7.18
CA GLU A 158 10.32 9.22 -7.55
C GLU A 158 10.63 8.38 -8.80
N GLY A 159 9.65 7.58 -9.23
CA GLY A 159 9.69 6.78 -10.46
C GLY A 159 8.32 6.64 -11.08
N ARG A 160 8.19 5.68 -12.00
CA ARG A 160 6.91 5.37 -12.65
C ARG A 160 5.98 4.66 -11.67
N SER A 161 4.85 5.30 -11.39
CA SER A 161 3.73 4.73 -10.64
C SER A 161 2.53 4.54 -11.56
N VAL A 162 1.77 3.47 -11.33
CA VAL A 162 0.59 3.10 -12.13
C VAL A 162 -0.50 2.56 -11.22
N ILE A 163 -1.69 3.14 -11.28
CA ILE A 163 -2.92 2.59 -10.74
C ILE A 163 -3.80 2.27 -11.94
N ARG A 164 -4.02 0.99 -12.25
CA ARG A 164 -4.77 0.62 -13.46
C ARG A 164 -6.28 0.89 -13.32
N GLY A 165 -6.80 0.83 -12.10
CA GLY A 165 -8.18 1.19 -11.80
C GLY A 165 -8.34 2.66 -11.47
N SER A 166 -9.18 2.91 -10.47
CA SER A 166 -9.54 4.23 -9.97
C SER A 166 -8.89 4.52 -8.62
N LEU A 167 -8.60 5.80 -8.39
CA LEU A 167 -8.13 6.33 -7.11
C LEU A 167 -9.27 7.11 -6.47
N ARG A 168 -9.82 6.60 -5.37
CA ARG A 168 -10.88 7.23 -4.58
C ARG A 168 -10.33 7.60 -3.20
N ALA A 169 -10.27 8.89 -2.89
CA ALA A 169 -9.98 9.35 -1.53
C ALA A 169 -10.59 10.72 -1.21
N GLU A 170 -10.84 11.03 0.06
CA GLU A 170 -11.29 12.39 0.43
C GLU A 170 -10.21 13.42 0.08
N GLU A 171 -8.97 13.12 0.44
CA GLU A 171 -7.78 13.92 0.13
C GLU A 171 -6.88 13.16 -0.84
N VAL A 172 -6.57 13.76 -1.99
CA VAL A 172 -5.61 13.21 -2.96
C VAL A 172 -4.51 14.23 -3.23
N VAL A 173 -3.28 13.89 -2.86
CA VAL A 173 -2.09 14.69 -3.14
C VAL A 173 -1.10 13.84 -3.92
N VAL A 174 -0.74 14.29 -5.12
CA VAL A 174 0.31 13.67 -5.93
C VAL A 174 1.37 14.69 -6.25
N ARG A 175 2.62 14.33 -5.96
CA ARG A 175 3.82 15.08 -6.29
C ARG A 175 4.69 14.19 -7.17
N GLY A 176 5.11 14.71 -8.31
CA GLY A 176 6.08 14.06 -9.18
C GLY A 176 7.07 15.08 -9.71
N GLY A 177 7.91 14.67 -10.64
CA GLY A 177 8.94 15.56 -11.14
C GLY A 177 10.01 14.86 -11.94
N GLU A 178 10.90 15.66 -12.51
CA GLU A 178 12.12 15.14 -13.11
C GLU A 178 13.24 15.21 -12.08
N ALA A 179 13.64 14.06 -11.55
CA ALA A 179 14.84 13.99 -10.72
C ALA A 179 16.07 13.96 -11.63
N ARG A 180 16.98 14.92 -11.43
CA ARG A 180 18.34 14.86 -11.98
C ARG A 180 19.25 14.26 -10.92
N THR A 181 19.76 13.05 -11.16
CA THR A 181 20.83 12.49 -10.34
C THR A 181 22.17 13.08 -10.79
N VAL A 182 22.79 13.88 -9.93
CA VAL A 182 24.16 14.34 -10.11
C VAL A 182 25.08 13.39 -9.33
N VAL A 183 26.00 12.73 -10.02
CA VAL A 183 26.99 11.87 -9.38
C VAL A 183 28.31 12.64 -9.36
N ARG A 184 28.85 12.91 -8.16
CA ARG A 184 30.17 13.52 -8.01
C ARG A 184 31.21 12.42 -7.83
N ILE A 185 32.26 12.43 -8.64
CA ILE A 185 33.43 11.53 -8.50
C ILE A 185 34.68 12.43 -8.44
N GLY A 186 35.21 12.67 -7.23
CA GLY A 186 36.34 13.58 -7.05
C GLY A 186 36.03 15.02 -7.49
N PRO A 187 36.93 15.73 -8.20
CA PRO A 187 36.67 17.07 -8.72
C PRO A 187 35.76 17.08 -9.97
N LEU A 188 35.33 15.92 -10.49
CA LEU A 188 34.48 15.81 -11.66
C LEU A 188 33.00 15.66 -11.24
N GLU A 189 32.18 16.65 -11.61
CA GLU A 189 30.72 16.52 -11.56
C GLU A 189 30.24 15.81 -12.83
N ILE A 190 29.87 14.54 -12.70
CA ILE A 190 29.27 13.77 -13.81
C ILE A 190 27.76 13.77 -13.60
N SER A 191 27.05 14.59 -14.37
CA SER A 191 25.59 14.48 -14.46
C SER A 191 25.23 13.23 -15.25
N VAL A 192 24.91 12.13 -14.55
CA VAL A 192 24.41 10.91 -15.20
C VAL A 192 22.92 11.12 -15.44
N SER A 193 22.58 11.49 -16.68
CA SER A 193 21.23 11.85 -17.13
C SER A 193 20.27 10.67 -17.25
N ARG A 194 20.17 9.80 -16.24
CA ARG A 194 19.00 8.94 -16.10
C ARG A 194 17.87 9.81 -15.55
N ARG A 195 17.14 10.50 -16.45
CA ARG A 195 15.90 11.20 -16.13
C ARG A 195 14.90 10.19 -15.57
N ARG A 196 14.91 9.97 -14.26
CA ARG A 196 13.79 9.31 -13.59
C ARG A 196 12.72 10.37 -13.45
N ARG A 197 11.76 10.33 -14.38
CA ARG A 197 10.54 11.10 -14.25
C ARG A 197 9.64 10.37 -13.27
N GLY A 198 9.43 10.97 -12.11
CA GLY A 198 8.36 10.63 -11.20
C GLY A 198 7.05 11.01 -11.84
N PHE A 199 6.19 10.03 -12.09
CA PHE A 199 4.85 10.27 -12.62
C PHE A 199 3.88 9.19 -12.15
N LEU A 200 2.60 9.55 -12.07
CA LEU A 200 1.51 8.63 -11.83
C LEU A 200 0.66 8.51 -13.10
N LYS A 201 0.38 7.29 -13.54
CA LYS A 201 -0.70 7.00 -14.49
C LYS A 201 -1.87 6.37 -13.74
N VAL A 202 -3.06 6.92 -13.88
CA VAL A 202 -4.28 6.43 -13.23
C VAL A 202 -5.47 6.59 -14.16
N GLY A 203 -6.45 5.68 -14.14
CA GLY A 203 -7.64 5.82 -14.99
C GLY A 203 -8.49 7.02 -14.57
N ARG A 204 -9.05 6.95 -13.35
CA ARG A 204 -9.93 7.98 -12.79
C ARG A 204 -9.46 8.39 -11.40
N VAL A 205 -9.50 9.68 -11.11
CA VAL A 205 -9.24 10.23 -9.78
C VAL A 205 -10.52 10.83 -9.23
N GLU A 206 -10.91 10.44 -8.02
CA GLU A 206 -12.08 10.95 -7.33
C GLU A 206 -11.73 11.38 -5.91
N GLY A 207 -12.20 12.56 -5.52
CA GLY A 207 -12.06 12.99 -4.13
C GLY A 207 -12.79 14.25 -3.73
N ALA A 208 -12.62 14.70 -2.49
CA ALA A 208 -13.13 16.00 -2.07
C ALA A 208 -12.13 17.09 -2.47
N ASN A 209 -10.86 16.92 -2.10
CA ASN A 209 -9.76 17.82 -2.42
C ASN A 209 -8.70 17.05 -3.21
N VAL A 210 -8.40 17.50 -4.41
CA VAL A 210 -7.49 16.82 -5.35
C VAL A 210 -6.42 17.79 -5.81
N ASP A 211 -5.15 17.52 -5.50
CA ASP A 211 -3.98 18.28 -5.95
C ASP A 211 -2.99 17.35 -6.66
N LEU A 212 -2.84 17.53 -7.97
CA LEU A 212 -2.09 16.63 -8.83
C LEU A 212 -0.92 17.35 -9.50
N GLU A 213 0.28 16.80 -9.39
CA GLU A 213 1.43 17.17 -10.22
C GLU A 213 2.01 15.92 -10.92
N TYR A 214 2.36 16.05 -12.20
CA TYR A 214 2.90 14.95 -13.02
C TYR A 214 2.01 13.69 -13.08
N VAL A 215 0.70 13.89 -13.25
CA VAL A 215 -0.28 12.81 -13.37
C VAL A 215 -0.83 12.70 -14.79
N GLU A 216 -0.91 11.49 -15.33
CA GLU A 216 -1.68 11.17 -16.53
C GLU A 216 -2.96 10.44 -16.14
N CYS A 217 -4.11 11.02 -16.45
CA CYS A 217 -5.40 10.39 -16.17
C CYS A 217 -6.46 10.64 -17.25
N GLU A 218 -7.53 9.84 -17.23
CA GLU A 218 -8.63 9.95 -18.16
C GLU A 218 -9.71 10.90 -17.66
N GLU A 219 -10.01 10.86 -16.36
CA GLU A 219 -11.07 11.68 -15.75
C GLU A 219 -10.69 12.07 -14.31
N VAL A 220 -11.06 13.30 -13.92
CA VAL A 220 -10.96 13.75 -12.52
C VAL A 220 -12.34 14.22 -12.05
N ARG A 221 -12.74 13.79 -10.86
CA ARG A 221 -13.94 14.28 -10.17
C ARG A 221 -13.59 14.76 -8.78
N ALA A 222 -13.79 16.04 -8.48
CA ALA A 222 -13.53 16.55 -7.15
C ALA A 222 -14.56 17.57 -6.68
N ARG A 223 -14.53 17.98 -5.40
CA ARG A 223 -15.18 19.23 -5.00
C ARG A 223 -14.28 20.42 -5.31
N ARG A 224 -13.03 20.34 -4.87
CA ARG A 224 -11.94 21.27 -5.22
C ARG A 224 -10.81 20.52 -5.92
N VAL A 225 -10.36 21.04 -7.06
CA VAL A 225 -9.31 20.41 -7.86
C VAL A 225 -8.22 21.41 -8.26
N ARG A 226 -6.97 21.00 -8.09
CA ARG A 226 -5.79 21.67 -8.64
C ARG A 226 -5.06 20.70 -9.57
N ILE A 227 -5.08 21.01 -10.86
CA ILE A 227 -4.29 20.32 -11.88
C ILE A 227 -2.98 21.09 -12.06
N GLY A 228 -1.97 20.68 -11.31
CA GLY A 228 -0.63 21.26 -11.34
C GLY A 228 0.20 20.88 -12.57
N LYS A 229 1.41 21.43 -12.62
CA LYS A 229 2.38 21.24 -13.72
C LYS A 229 2.61 19.77 -14.08
N GLY A 230 2.84 19.52 -15.37
CA GLY A 230 3.19 18.20 -15.88
C GLY A 230 2.04 17.20 -15.91
N CYS A 231 0.83 17.60 -15.51
CA CYS A 231 -0.38 16.81 -15.62
C CYS A 231 -0.92 16.75 -17.05
N ARG A 232 -1.55 15.62 -17.38
CA ARG A 232 -2.20 15.35 -18.66
C ARG A 232 -3.54 14.65 -18.40
N VAL A 233 -4.63 15.41 -18.44
CA VAL A 233 -5.99 14.88 -18.33
C VAL A 233 -6.56 14.70 -19.73
N MET A 234 -6.85 13.45 -20.10
CA MET A 234 -7.29 13.09 -21.45
C MET A 234 -8.79 13.38 -21.69
N GLY A 235 -9.60 13.35 -20.63
CA GLY A 235 -11.03 13.64 -20.65
C GLY A 235 -11.38 14.85 -19.80
N ASN A 236 -12.57 14.80 -19.18
CA ASN A 236 -13.14 15.92 -18.45
C ASN A 236 -12.65 15.99 -17.00
N VAL A 237 -12.69 17.21 -16.46
CA VAL A 237 -12.48 17.49 -15.04
C VAL A 237 -13.81 18.01 -14.48
N TYR A 238 -14.44 17.22 -13.63
CA TYR A 238 -15.69 17.58 -12.96
C TYR A 238 -15.37 18.16 -11.57
N TYR A 239 -15.91 19.34 -11.26
CA TYR A 239 -15.67 20.02 -9.99
C TYR A 239 -16.92 20.71 -9.46
N ALA A 240 -17.05 20.88 -8.14
CA ALA A 240 -18.24 21.51 -7.54
C ALA A 240 -17.98 22.95 -7.06
N GLU A 241 -16.84 23.18 -6.42
CA GLU A 241 -16.48 24.45 -5.79
C GLU A 241 -15.45 25.20 -6.65
N GLU A 242 -14.22 24.70 -6.70
CA GLU A 242 -13.07 25.39 -7.31
C GLU A 242 -12.28 24.46 -8.22
N ALA A 243 -11.78 25.01 -9.32
CA ALA A 243 -10.86 24.33 -10.23
C ALA A 243 -9.73 25.27 -10.66
N GLU A 244 -8.50 24.87 -10.38
CA GLU A 244 -7.29 25.54 -10.81
C GLU A 244 -6.51 24.64 -11.77
N VAL A 245 -6.04 25.21 -12.88
CA VAL A 245 -5.23 24.48 -13.87
C VAL A 245 -3.97 25.29 -14.13
N ASP A 246 -2.82 24.69 -13.89
CA ASP A 246 -1.51 25.27 -14.19
C ASP A 246 -1.35 25.44 -15.71
N PRO A 247 -0.78 26.56 -16.20
CA PRO A 247 -0.58 26.78 -17.65
C PRO A 247 0.26 25.69 -18.34
N ALA A 248 1.09 24.96 -17.61
CA ALA A 248 1.90 23.86 -18.12
C ALA A 248 1.18 22.50 -18.06
N ALA A 249 -0.03 22.43 -17.50
CA ALA A 249 -0.88 21.25 -17.54
C ALA A 249 -1.65 21.17 -18.86
N VAL A 250 -1.95 19.94 -19.29
CA VAL A 250 -2.75 19.70 -20.51
C VAL A 250 -4.06 19.04 -20.11
N VAL A 251 -5.17 19.72 -20.31
CA VAL A 251 -6.52 19.17 -20.19
C VAL A 251 -7.12 19.13 -21.59
N ARG A 252 -7.43 17.93 -22.10
CA ARG A 252 -7.99 17.76 -23.44
C ARG A 252 -9.52 17.85 -23.47
N GLY A 253 -10.18 17.47 -22.38
CA GLY A 253 -11.62 17.64 -22.22
C GLY A 253 -11.98 19.03 -21.69
N GLN A 254 -13.15 19.11 -21.08
CA GLN A 254 -13.68 20.36 -20.51
C GLN A 254 -13.59 20.36 -18.98
N LEU A 255 -13.49 21.57 -18.43
CA LEU A 255 -13.77 21.82 -17.02
C LEU A 255 -15.29 21.93 -16.87
N VAL A 256 -15.91 20.97 -16.19
CA VAL A 256 -17.36 20.88 -16.02
C VAL A 256 -17.71 21.12 -14.57
N ARG A 257 -18.36 22.24 -14.28
CA ARG A 257 -18.90 22.50 -12.95
C ARG A 257 -20.16 21.65 -12.73
N VAL A 258 -20.20 20.86 -11.68
CA VAL A 258 -21.35 20.03 -11.29
C VAL A 258 -21.93 20.53 -9.98
N GLU A 259 -23.26 20.50 -9.86
CA GLU A 259 -23.89 20.76 -8.57
C GLU A 259 -23.54 19.63 -7.60
N PRO A 260 -23.23 19.94 -6.33
CA PRO A 260 -23.01 18.90 -5.33
C PRO A 260 -24.31 18.11 -5.18
N SER A 261 -24.28 16.83 -5.58
CA SER A 261 -25.38 15.92 -5.32
C SER A 261 -25.51 15.74 -3.81
N ASN A 262 -26.45 16.43 -3.18
CA ASN A 262 -26.91 16.10 -1.84
C ASN A 262 -27.42 14.65 -1.91
N GLY A 263 -26.70 13.72 -1.29
CA GLY A 263 -27.08 12.32 -1.23
C GLY A 263 -28.52 12.23 -0.73
N GLY A 264 -29.42 11.75 -1.59
CA GLY A 264 -30.81 11.57 -1.25
C GLY A 264 -30.93 10.58 -0.10
N GLU A 265 -31.33 11.07 1.08
CA GLU A 265 -32.15 10.28 1.98
C GLU A 265 -33.40 9.88 1.18
N GLN A 266 -33.39 8.69 0.58
CA GLN A 266 -34.63 7.98 0.30
C GLN A 266 -35.21 7.59 1.66
N ARG A 267 -35.92 8.53 2.29
CA ARG A 267 -36.91 8.19 3.30
C ARG A 267 -37.99 7.41 2.55
N GLY A 268 -37.98 6.10 2.75
CA GLY A 268 -39.06 5.23 2.33
C GLY A 268 -40.37 5.73 2.93
N GLY A 269 -41.15 6.44 2.12
CA GLY A 269 -42.57 6.61 2.34
C GLY A 269 -43.22 5.28 2.06
N GLY A 270 -43.42 4.48 3.10
CA GLY A 270 -44.34 3.35 3.06
C GLY A 270 -45.75 3.91 2.93
N ASP A 271 -46.27 3.88 1.70
CA ASP A 271 -47.68 4.09 1.43
C ASP A 271 -48.44 2.78 1.62
N ARG A 272 -49.68 2.92 2.08
CA ARG A 272 -50.58 1.86 2.52
C ARG A 272 -51.22 1.18 1.31
N GLY A 273 -51.37 -0.13 1.40
CA GLY A 273 -52.24 -0.96 0.56
C GLY A 273 -52.55 -2.24 1.31
#